data_AF-A0A5R2MZS0-F1
#
_entry.id   AF-A0A5R2MZS0-F1
#
_cell.length_a   1.000
_cell.length_b   1.000
_cell.length_c   1.000
_cell.angle_alpha   90.00
_cell.angle_beta   90.00
_cell.angle_gamma   90.00
#
_symmetry.space_group_name_H-M   'P 1'
#
loop_
_entity.id
_entity.type
_entity.pdbx_description
1 polymer ?
#
loop_
_entity_poly.entity_id
_entity_poly.type
_entity_poly.pdbx_seq_one_letter_code
_entity_poly.pdbx_strand_id
1 'polypeptide(L)'
;FTGSSEVGKIIRKATAGSGKKLSLELGGKSAFIVFEDADLDSAVEGLVDGIWFNQGQVCCAGSRLLVQEGIAEAFIAKVKVRMGRLRLGSPLDKNT
;
A
#
# COMPACT_ATOMS: atom_id res chain seq x y z
N PHE A 1 11.27 -14.12 -9.33
CA PHE A 1 11.34 -12.75 -9.88
C PHE A 1 10.38 -11.90 -9.09
N THR A 2 10.85 -10.74 -8.62
CA THR A 2 10.03 -9.77 -7.90
C THR A 2 10.04 -8.47 -8.68
N GLY A 3 8.87 -7.95 -9.07
CA GLY A 3 8.81 -6.74 -9.88
C GLY A 3 7.49 -6.55 -10.62
N SER A 4 7.54 -5.91 -11.79
CA SER A 4 6.33 -5.59 -12.54
C SER A 4 5.63 -6.84 -13.08
N SER A 5 4.30 -6.82 -13.08
CA SER A 5 3.49 -7.93 -13.60
C SER A 5 3.72 -8.18 -15.09
N GLU A 6 4.08 -7.16 -15.85
CA GLU A 6 4.42 -7.28 -17.26
C GLU A 6 5.69 -8.13 -17.46
N VAL A 7 6.77 -7.80 -16.75
CA VAL A 7 8.03 -8.55 -16.84
C VAL A 7 7.85 -9.97 -16.30
N GLY A 8 7.07 -10.15 -15.24
CA GLY A 8 6.71 -11.49 -14.74
C GLY A 8 6.03 -12.36 -15.80
N LYS A 9 5.10 -11.78 -16.59
CA LYS A 9 4.46 -12.47 -17.71
C LYS A 9 5.45 -12.82 -18.83
N ILE A 10 6.40 -11.93 -19.14
CA ILE A 10 7.45 -12.16 -20.13
C ILE A 10 8.34 -13.33 -19.70
N ILE A 11 8.82 -13.33 -18.45
CA ILE A 11 9.67 -14.40 -17.89
C ILE A 11 8.93 -15.74 -17.94
N ARG A 12 7.64 -15.77 -17.56
CA ARG A 12 6.83 -16.99 -17.63
C ARG A 12 6.76 -17.56 -19.05
N LYS A 13 6.57 -16.71 -20.06
CA LYS A 13 6.55 -17.14 -21.47
C LYS A 13 7.92 -17.67 -21.92
N ALA A 14 9.00 -16.94 -21.61
CA ALA A 14 10.36 -17.30 -22.02
C ALA A 14 10.88 -18.60 -21.38
N THR A 15 10.34 -18.99 -20.23
CA THR A 15 10.77 -20.19 -19.48
C THR A 15 9.87 -21.41 -19.70
N ALA A 16 8.76 -21.26 -20.43
CA ALA A 16 7.84 -22.35 -20.72
C ALA A 16 8.54 -23.51 -21.46
N GLY A 17 8.22 -24.75 -21.06
CA GLY A 17 8.81 -25.96 -21.66
C GLY A 17 10.26 -26.26 -21.25
N SER A 18 10.93 -25.35 -20.55
CA SER A 18 12.36 -25.53 -20.19
C SER A 18 12.61 -26.32 -18.91
N GLY A 19 11.57 -26.80 -18.21
CA GLY A 19 11.68 -27.52 -16.94
C GLY A 19 12.13 -26.67 -15.75
N LYS A 20 12.39 -25.37 -15.94
CA LYS A 20 12.80 -24.44 -14.87
C LYS A 20 11.63 -24.17 -13.92
N LYS A 21 11.90 -24.25 -12.62
CA LYS A 21 10.96 -23.81 -11.57
C LYS A 21 10.88 -22.28 -11.58
N LEU A 22 9.68 -21.73 -11.36
CA LEU A 22 9.43 -20.30 -11.39
C LEU A 22 8.65 -19.86 -10.14
N SER A 23 9.13 -18.80 -9.49
CA SER A 23 8.41 -18.05 -8.45
C SER A 23 8.31 -16.58 -8.87
N LEU A 24 7.12 -15.98 -8.75
CA LEU A 24 6.79 -14.62 -9.18
C LEU A 24 6.09 -13.86 -8.04
N GLU A 25 6.72 -12.78 -7.57
CA GLU A 25 6.14 -11.84 -6.61
C GLU A 25 5.90 -10.51 -7.32
N LEU A 26 4.64 -10.13 -7.51
CA LEU A 26 4.27 -9.02 -8.37
C LEU A 26 3.51 -7.94 -7.58
N GLY A 27 3.20 -6.83 -8.23
CA GLY A 27 2.45 -5.74 -7.60
C GLY A 27 1.01 -6.13 -7.25
N GLY A 28 0.43 -5.45 -6.26
CA GLY A 28 -0.96 -5.60 -5.81
C GLY A 28 -1.75 -4.30 -5.78
N LYS A 29 -3.05 -4.42 -5.47
CA LYS A 29 -3.97 -3.31 -5.15
C LYS A 29 -4.67 -3.62 -3.82
N SER A 30 -3.87 -3.80 -2.77
CA SER A 30 -4.33 -4.29 -1.47
C SER A 30 -5.40 -3.39 -0.87
N ALA A 31 -6.44 -4.01 -0.31
CA ALA A 31 -7.50 -3.29 0.39
C ALA A 31 -7.09 -2.95 1.82
N PHE A 32 -7.47 -1.76 2.27
CA PHE A 32 -7.48 -1.36 3.67
C PHE A 32 -8.94 -1.11 4.04
N ILE A 33 -9.52 -1.93 4.92
CA ILE A 33 -10.97 -1.94 5.19
C ILE A 33 -11.22 -1.45 6.61
N VAL A 34 -12.07 -0.44 6.77
CA VAL A 34 -12.41 0.18 8.06
C VAL A 34 -13.91 0.07 8.30
N PHE A 35 -14.28 -0.61 9.37
CA PHE A 35 -15.65 -0.74 9.87
C PHE A 35 -15.96 0.34 10.91
N GLU A 36 -17.25 0.59 11.15
CA GLU A 36 -17.72 1.65 12.07
C GLU A 36 -17.37 1.41 13.54
N ASP A 37 -17.09 0.16 13.91
CA ASP A 37 -16.68 -0.27 15.25
C ASP A 37 -15.16 -0.23 15.46
N ALA A 38 -14.40 0.15 14.42
CA ALA A 38 -12.96 0.33 14.54
C ALA A 38 -12.60 1.57 15.36
N ASP A 39 -11.48 1.50 16.07
CA ASP A 39 -10.82 2.70 16.57
C ASP A 39 -10.32 3.53 15.39
N LEU A 40 -11.01 4.64 15.12
CA LEU A 40 -10.74 5.49 13.96
C LEU A 40 -9.37 6.16 14.03
N ASP A 41 -8.88 6.50 15.22
CA ASP A 41 -7.58 7.18 15.35
C ASP A 41 -6.44 6.20 15.09
N SER A 42 -6.52 5.00 15.66
CA SER A 42 -5.57 3.91 15.36
C SER A 42 -5.65 3.48 13.88
N ALA A 43 -6.85 3.41 13.30
CA ALA A 43 -7.03 3.05 11.90
C ALA A 43 -6.44 4.12 10.93
N VAL A 44 -6.45 5.40 11.30
CA VAL A 44 -5.81 6.46 10.52
C VAL A 44 -4.29 6.29 10.51
N GLU A 45 -3.65 6.04 11.66
CA GLU A 45 -2.20 5.79 11.70
C GLU A 45 -1.84 4.52 10.92
N GLY A 46 -2.60 3.44 11.09
CA GLY A 46 -2.40 2.20 10.35
C GLY A 46 -2.58 2.36 8.83
N LEU A 47 -3.55 3.16 8.39
CA LEU A 47 -3.71 3.50 6.97
C LEU A 47 -2.50 4.28 6.47
N VAL A 48 -2.05 5.29 7.24
CA VAL A 48 -0.98 6.17 6.81
C VAL A 48 0.32 5.41 6.62
N ASP A 49 0.68 4.56 7.59
CA ASP A 49 1.81 3.63 7.45
C ASP A 49 1.57 2.64 6.32
N GLY A 50 0.36 2.09 6.20
CA GLY A 50 0.01 1.09 5.19
C GLY A 50 0.15 1.55 3.74
N ILE A 51 0.04 2.85 3.45
CA ILE A 51 0.13 3.38 2.08
C ILE A 51 1.30 4.34 1.84
N TRP A 52 1.74 5.13 2.82
CA TRP A 52 2.86 6.07 2.63
C TRP A 52 4.21 5.55 3.13
N PHE A 53 4.27 4.41 3.83
CA PHE A 53 5.54 3.75 4.11
C PHE A 53 6.31 3.49 2.80
N ASN A 54 7.61 3.77 2.82
CA ASN A 54 8.48 3.74 1.64
C ASN A 54 7.94 4.55 0.44
N GLN A 55 7.23 5.65 0.72
CA GLN A 55 6.56 6.49 -0.28
C GLN A 55 5.55 5.71 -1.15
N GLY A 56 4.95 4.65 -0.59
CA GLY A 56 4.04 3.77 -1.29
C GLY A 56 4.70 2.81 -2.28
N GLN A 57 6.04 2.76 -2.34
CA GLN A 57 6.80 1.82 -3.16
C GLN A 57 6.88 0.44 -2.48
N VAL A 58 5.71 -0.16 -2.25
CA VAL A 58 5.55 -1.43 -1.55
C VAL A 58 4.52 -2.26 -2.31
N CYS A 59 4.84 -3.51 -2.65
CA CYS A 59 3.95 -4.35 -3.46
C CYS A 59 2.59 -4.62 -2.77
N CYS A 60 2.59 -4.67 -1.43
CA CYS A 60 1.42 -4.92 -0.60
C CYS A 60 0.79 -3.65 0.01
N ALA A 61 1.18 -2.45 -0.43
CA ALA A 61 0.64 -1.18 0.09
C ALA A 61 -0.90 -1.17 0.10
N GLY A 62 -1.49 -0.65 1.18
CA GLY A 62 -2.93 -0.45 1.43
C GLY A 62 -3.56 0.60 0.52
N SER A 63 -3.38 0.45 -0.78
CA SER A 63 -3.63 1.45 -1.82
C SER A 63 -5.10 1.57 -2.24
N ARG A 64 -5.99 0.82 -1.60
CA ARG A 64 -7.44 0.89 -1.80
C ARG A 64 -8.13 0.92 -0.45
N LEU A 65 -8.44 2.13 0.00
CA LEU A 65 -9.22 2.35 1.21
C LEU A 65 -10.71 2.06 0.94
N LEU A 66 -11.32 1.21 1.77
CA LEU A 66 -12.74 0.92 1.81
C LEU A 66 -13.24 1.23 3.23
N VAL A 67 -14.23 2.12 3.36
CA VAL A 67 -14.70 2.60 4.66
C VAL A 67 -16.21 2.44 4.72
N GLN A 68 -16.72 1.96 5.86
CA GLN A 68 -18.16 1.85 6.09
C GLN A 68 -18.83 3.22 6.05
N GLU A 69 -19.97 3.31 5.38
CA GLU A 69 -20.63 4.56 4.99
C GLU A 69 -20.83 5.53 6.17
N GLY A 70 -21.29 5.03 7.32
CA GLY A 70 -21.59 5.84 8.51
C GLY A 70 -20.40 6.59 9.12
N ILE A 71 -19.16 6.16 8.85
CA ILE A 71 -17.94 6.80 9.35
C ILE A 71 -17.09 7.45 8.24
N ALA A 72 -17.51 7.38 6.99
CA ALA A 72 -16.69 7.74 5.83
C ALA A 72 -16.20 9.19 5.87
N GLU A 73 -17.10 10.16 6.10
CA GLU A 73 -16.74 11.58 6.13
C GLU A 73 -15.79 11.90 7.30
N ALA A 74 -16.11 11.42 8.51
CA ALA A 74 -15.30 11.63 9.70
C ALA A 74 -13.89 11.03 9.56
N PHE A 75 -13.81 9.82 9.01
CA PHE A 75 -12.55 9.13 8.77
C PHE A 75 -11.70 9.89 7.73
N ILE A 76 -12.28 10.28 6.59
CA ILE A 76 -11.58 11.05 5.55
C ILE A 76 -11.07 12.39 6.10
N ALA A 77 -11.83 13.07 6.96
CA ALA A 77 -11.40 14.31 7.59
C ALA A 77 -10.16 14.09 8.48
N LYS A 78 -10.15 13.04 9.31
CA LYS A 78 -8.99 12.68 10.15
C LYS A 78 -7.76 12.33 9.30
N VAL A 79 -7.93 11.55 8.22
CA VAL A 79 -6.84 11.21 7.29
C VAL A 79 -6.23 12.48 6.69
N LYS A 80 -7.05 13.43 6.21
CA LYS A 80 -6.55 14.70 5.64
C LYS A 80 -5.72 15.50 6.65
N VAL A 81 -6.19 15.61 7.89
CA VAL A 81 -5.44 16.29 8.96
C VAL A 81 -4.10 15.59 9.21
N ARG A 82 -4.09 14.26 9.25
CA ARG A 82 -2.88 13.49 9.50
C ARG A 82 -1.87 13.57 8.35
N MET A 83 -2.35 13.56 7.10
CA MET A 83 -1.52 13.74 5.91
C MET A 83 -0.85 15.12 5.87
N GLY A 84 -1.54 16.17 6.34
CA GLY A 84 -0.97 17.53 6.43
C GLY A 84 0.23 17.66 7.38
N ARG A 85 0.51 16.62 8.19
CA ARG A 85 1.65 16.57 9.11
C ARG A 85 2.81 15.72 8.58
N LEU A 86 2.68 15.10 7.40
CA LEU A 86 3.77 14.31 6.81
C LEU A 86 4.93 15.23 6.40
N ARG A 87 6.14 14.88 6.81
CA ARG A 87 7.34 15.57 6.38
C ARG A 87 7.90 14.91 5.12
N LEU A 88 8.20 15.74 4.14
CA LEU A 88 8.98 15.37 2.95
C LEU A 88 10.36 16.01 3.06
N GLY A 89 11.40 15.27 2.69
CA GLY A 89 12.77 15.75 2.83
C GLY A 89 13.82 14.75 2.35
N SER A 90 15.08 15.06 2.64
CA SER A 90 16.19 14.16 2.35
C SER A 90 16.16 12.96 3.29
N PRO A 91 16.34 11.72 2.80
CA PRO A 91 16.41 10.54 3.67
C PRO A 91 17.63 10.54 4.61
N LEU A 92 18.60 11.44 4.39
CA LEU A 92 19.77 11.60 5.28
C LEU A 92 19.54 12.66 6.36
N ASP A 93 18.46 13.44 6.28
CA ASP A 93 18.04 14.28 7.39
C ASP A 93 17.31 13.39 8.41
N LYS A 94 17.82 13.28 9.64
CA LYS A 94 17.25 12.45 10.74
C LYS A 94 15.79 12.73 11.03
N ASN A 95 15.40 13.89 10.56
CA ASN A 95 14.14 14.51 10.77
C ASN A 95 13.14 13.99 9.71
N THR A 96 13.53 13.73 8.46
CA THR A 96 12.61 13.28 7.39
C THR A 96 11.87 11.98 7.72
#